data_AF-A0A452S9T7-F1
#
_entry.id   AF-A0A452S9T7-F1
#
_cell.length_a   1.000
_cell.length_b   1.000
_cell.length_c   1.000
_cell.angle_alpha   90.00
_cell.angle_beta   90.00
_cell.angle_gamma   90.00
#
_symmetry.space_group_name_H-M   'P 1'
#
loop_
_entity.id
_entity.type
_entity.pdbx_description
1 polymer ?
#
loop_
_entity_poly.entity_id
_entity_poly.type
_entity_poly.pdbx_seq_one_letter_code
_entity_poly.pdbx_strand_id
1 'polypeptide(L)' 'MYQVIGGIISPVNDNYRKKDLVAAHHRVAMARLALQTSDWVRVDPWESEQVQWMETVKVLR' A
#
# COMPACT_ATOMS: atom_id res chain seq x y z
N MET A 1 -4.62 -19.88 -19.78
CA MET A 1 -3.59 -18.82 -19.85
C MET A 1 -4.11 -17.63 -19.06
N TYR A 2 -3.28 -16.96 -18.27
CA TYR A 2 -3.68 -15.78 -17.50
C TYR A 2 -3.04 -14.53 -18.08
N GLN A 3 -3.70 -13.39 -17.91
CA GLN A 3 -3.18 -12.07 -18.28
C GLN A 3 -3.19 -11.19 -17.03
N VAL A 4 -2.02 -10.68 -16.65
CA VAL A 4 -1.91 -9.69 -15.57
C VAL A 4 -2.36 -8.35 -16.11
N ILE A 5 -3.33 -7.73 -15.43
CA ILE A 5 -3.94 -6.46 -15.86
C ILE A 5 -3.55 -5.28 -14.96
N GLY A 6 -2.84 -5.54 -13.86
CA GLY A 6 -2.39 -4.49 -12.94
C GLY A 6 -1.69 -5.02 -11.70
N GLY A 7 -1.03 -4.11 -11.00
CA GLY A 7 -0.41 -4.33 -9.69
C GLY A 7 -0.82 -3.23 -8.70
N ILE A 8 -0.96 -3.61 -7.43
CA ILE A 8 -1.27 -2.68 -6.34
C ILE A 8 -0.19 -2.79 -5.26
N ILE A 9 0.43 -1.67 -4.91
CA ILE A 9 1.18 -1.52 -3.66
C ILE A 9 0.22 -0.92 -2.63
N SER A 10 -0.08 -1.69 -1.57
CA SER A 10 -0.90 -1.27 -0.43
C SER A 10 0.00 -1.09 0.80
N PRO A 11 0.37 0.14 1.18
CA PRO A 11 1.18 0.35 2.37
C PRO A 11 0.39 0.01 3.64
N VAL A 12 1.03 -0.67 4.59
CA VAL A 12 0.40 -1.03 5.87
C VAL A 12 0.00 0.20 6.70
N ASN A 13 -1.01 0.06 7.55
CA ASN A 13 -1.40 1.05 8.55
C ASN A 13 -0.32 1.30 9.63
N ASP A 14 -0.23 2.53 10.14
CA ASP A 14 0.73 2.90 11.19
C ASP A 14 0.46 2.19 12.53
N ASN A 15 -0.79 1.77 12.79
CA ASN A 15 -1.13 0.96 13.96
C ASN A 15 -0.62 -0.48 13.91
N TYR A 16 0.10 -0.87 12.86
CA TYR A 16 0.92 -2.08 12.87
C TYR A 16 2.05 -2.00 13.92
N ARG A 17 2.44 -0.79 14.35
CA ARG A 17 3.38 -0.53 15.47
C ARG A 17 4.73 -1.24 15.36
N LYS A 18 5.22 -1.46 14.14
CA LYS A 18 6.61 -1.88 13.92
C LYS A 18 7.53 -0.72 14.32
N LYS A 19 8.53 -1.00 15.16
CA LYS A 19 9.38 -0.01 15.86
C LYS A 19 9.89 1.13 14.98
N ASP A 20 10.35 0.81 13.78
CA ASP A 20 10.98 1.78 12.86
C ASP A 20 10.08 2.12 11.66
N LEU A 21 8.76 1.92 11.80
CA LEU A 21 7.81 2.22 10.74
C LEU A 21 7.56 3.73 10.65
N VAL A 22 8.06 4.32 9.57
CA VAL A 22 7.78 5.73 9.23
C VAL A 22 6.29 5.91 8.94
N ALA A 23 5.75 7.09 9.24
CA ALA A 23 4.34 7.44 9.03
C ALA A 23 3.83 7.10 7.61
N ALA A 24 2.58 6.64 7.54
CA ALA A 24 1.95 6.13 6.33
C ALA A 24 2.01 7.12 5.17
N HIS A 25 1.72 8.40 5.42
CA HIS A 25 1.71 9.42 4.38
C HIS A 25 3.07 9.58 3.68
N HIS A 26 4.19 9.44 4.41
CA HIS A 26 5.52 9.45 3.81
C HIS A 26 5.77 8.20 2.96
N ARG A 27 5.37 7.01 3.44
CA ARG A 27 5.52 5.76 2.69
C ARG A 27 4.69 5.76 1.40
N VAL A 28 3.45 6.25 1.48
CA VAL A 28 2.57 6.43 0.32
C VAL A 28 3.20 7.41 -0.67
N ALA A 29 3.71 8.56 -0.21
CA ALA A 29 4.37 9.54 -1.07
C ALA A 29 5.61 8.95 -1.77
N MET A 30 6.48 8.26 -1.03
CA MET A 30 7.65 7.59 -1.60
C MET A 30 7.27 6.53 -2.64
N ALA A 31 6.27 5.70 -2.35
CA ALA A 31 5.80 4.69 -3.29
C ALA A 31 5.20 5.32 -4.56
N ARG A 32 4.47 6.43 -4.44
CA ARG A 32 3.94 7.16 -5.60
C ARG A 32 5.06 7.72 -6.47
N LEU A 33 6.10 8.29 -5.86
CA LEU A 33 7.29 8.76 -6.59
C LEU A 33 8.01 7.60 -7.30
N ALA A 34 8.18 6.46 -6.63
CA ALA A 34 8.83 5.29 -7.20
C ALA A 34 8.07 4.68 -8.40
N LEU A 35 6.75 4.85 -8.45
CA LEU A 35 5.89 4.35 -9.52
C LEU A 35 5.61 5.35 -10.65
N GLN A 36 6.23 6.54 -10.65
CA GLN A 36 5.96 7.57 -11.67
C GLN A 36 6.18 7.09 -13.12
N THR A 37 7.10 6.16 -13.33
CA THR A 37 7.41 5.59 -14.65
C THR A 37 6.74 4.23 -14.90
N SER A 38 5.90 3.76 -13.97
CA SER A 38 5.15 2.52 -14.14
C SER A 38 3.81 2.78 -14.80
N ASP A 39 3.47 1.97 -15.79
CA ASP A 39 2.22 2.02 -16.56
C ASP A 39 1.16 1.03 -16.07
N TRP A 40 1.52 0.08 -15.19
CA TRP A 40 0.62 -1.00 -14.76
C TRP A 40 0.53 -1.20 -13.24
N VAL A 41 1.43 -0.59 -12.45
CA VAL A 41 1.41 -0.66 -10.98
C VAL A 41 0.99 0.68 -10.39
N ARG A 42 0.08 0.66 -9.42
CA ARG A 42 -0.36 1.85 -8.68
C ARG A 42 -0.20 1.67 -7.17
N VAL A 43 -0.12 2.79 -6.44
CA VAL A 43 -0.24 2.81 -4.98
C VAL A 43 -1.70 2.98 -4.60
N ASP A 44 -2.20 2.13 -3.71
CA ASP A 44 -3.50 2.25 -3.07
C ASP A 44 -3.33 2.52 -1.57
N PRO A 45 -3.69 3.70 -1.04
CA PRO A 45 -3.50 4.02 0.36
C PRO A 45 -4.60 3.47 1.27
N TRP A 46 -5.62 2.78 0.75
CA TRP A 46 -6.80 2.39 1.52
C TRP A 46 -6.48 1.65 2.83
N GLU A 47 -5.56 0.68 2.82
CA GLU A 47 -5.14 -0.05 4.03
C GLU A 47 -4.51 0.89 5.07
N SER A 48 -3.66 1.81 4.59
CA SER A 48 -2.97 2.77 5.45
C SER A 48 -3.89 3.83 6.06
N GLU A 49 -5.03 4.11 5.42
CA GLU A 49 -6.03 5.09 5.85
C GLU A 49 -7.05 4.52 6.86
N GLN A 50 -7.02 3.21 7.11
CA GLN A 50 -7.91 2.60 8.10
C GLN A 50 -7.61 3.09 9.52
N VAL A 51 -8.63 3.09 10.40
CA VAL A 51 -8.46 3.52 11.80
C VAL A 51 -7.56 2.56 12.58
N GLN A 52 -7.52 1.28 12.19
CA GLN A 52 -6.73 0.24 12.85
C GLN A 52 -6.00 -0.62 11.82
N TRP A 53 -5.01 -1.39 12.28
CA TRP A 53 -4.35 -2.39 11.45
C TRP A 53 -5.36 -3.44 10.94
N MET A 54 -5.22 -3.79 9.67
CA MET A 54 -6.05 -4.78 8.98
C MET A 54 -5.22 -6.02 8.67
N GLU A 55 -5.80 -7.19 8.94
CA GLU A 55 -5.25 -8.45 8.45
C GLU A 55 -5.23 -8.45 6.92
N THR A 56 -4.17 -8.97 6.30
CA THR A 56 -4.02 -8.98 4.85
C THR A 56 -5.20 -9.63 4.11
N VAL A 57 -5.84 -10.65 4.70
CA VAL A 57 -7.04 -11.27 4.12
C VAL A 57 -8.24 -10.32 4.03
N LYS A 58 -8.33 -9.32 4.92
CA LYS A 58 -9.37 -8.28 4.87
C LYS A 58 -9.05 -7.20 3.83
N VAL A 59 -7.78 -7.00 3.49
CA VAL A 59 -7.35 -6.09 2.43
C VAL A 59 -7.62 -6.68 1.04
N LEU A 60 -7.61 -8.02 0.91
CA LEU A 60 -7.90 -8.73 -0.34
C LEU A 60 -9.40 -8.90 -0.65
N ARG A 61 -10.27 -8.70 0.34
CA ARG A 61 -11.73 -8.90 0.22
C ARG A 61 -12.42 -7.61 -0.15
#